data_AF-A0A397YP79-F1
#
_entry.id   AF-A0A397YP79-F1
#
_cell.length_a   1.000
_cell.length_b   1.000
_cell.length_c   1.000
_cell.angle_alpha   90.00
_cell.angle_beta   90.00
_cell.angle_gamma   90.00
#
_symmetry.space_group_name_H-M   'P 1'
#
loop_
_entity.id
_entity.type
_entity.pdbx_description
1 polymer ?
#
loop_
_entity_poly.entity_id
_entity_poly.type
_entity_poly.pdbx_seq_one_letter_code
_entity_poly.pdbx_strand_id
1 'polypeptide(L)'
;MEDLAQGTTSQHERDKEAYTAWKTKNNIARITMISFMNDDLMCEFEEYNTAKGIWEALKEKFCPTWTTKLRRLNQKFNDYKKRSNHLMRQHLRVMSNMIRELKNAGQVISNEQKFQTFEDISRHFELEDECLNAAIPFNKATFAKSNWDLKRKRERLINELSEGGDLVPQCSCSRLRVEMTEER
;
A
#
# COMPACT_ATOMS: atom_id res chain seq x y z
N MET A 1 70.14 -36.92 -18.73
CA MET A 1 69.28 -38.00 -18.19
C MET A 1 69.25 -37.76 -16.69
N GLU A 2 68.20 -37.29 -16.03
CA GLU A 2 66.79 -36.97 -16.32
C GLU A 2 66.41 -35.93 -15.27
N ASP A 3 65.75 -34.85 -15.68
CA ASP A 3 65.11 -33.89 -14.78
C ASP A 3 63.61 -33.91 -15.09
N LEU A 4 62.86 -34.79 -14.43
CA LEU A 4 61.41 -34.98 -14.66
C LEU A 4 60.60 -35.27 -13.37
N ALA A 5 61.16 -35.05 -12.17
CA ALA A 5 60.46 -35.36 -10.92
C ALA A 5 59.78 -34.15 -10.23
N GLN A 6 60.06 -32.92 -10.66
CA GLN A 6 59.67 -31.72 -9.90
C GLN A 6 58.27 -31.17 -10.23
N GLY A 7 57.65 -31.61 -11.34
CA GLY A 7 56.35 -31.11 -11.81
C GLY A 7 55.14 -31.60 -11.00
N THR A 8 55.16 -32.85 -10.53
CA THR A 8 54.02 -33.49 -9.87
C THR A 8 53.82 -32.96 -8.44
N THR A 9 54.91 -32.69 -7.73
CA THR A 9 54.89 -32.15 -6.35
C THR A 9 54.43 -30.69 -6.32
N SER A 10 54.94 -29.87 -7.24
CA SER A 10 54.55 -28.44 -7.31
C SER A 10 53.09 -28.25 -7.76
N GLN A 11 52.59 -29.07 -8.68
CA GLN A 11 51.19 -29.02 -9.08
C GLN A 11 50.26 -29.48 -7.94
N HIS A 12 50.62 -30.56 -7.25
CA HIS A 12 49.87 -31.06 -6.10
C HIS A 12 49.75 -30.03 -4.97
N GLU A 13 50.81 -29.26 -4.69
CA GLU A 13 50.75 -28.16 -3.72
C GLU A 13 49.78 -27.06 -4.14
N ARG A 14 49.81 -26.64 -5.41
CA ARG A 14 48.84 -25.65 -5.94
C ARG A 14 47.40 -26.14 -5.86
N ASP A 15 47.15 -27.40 -6.22
CA ASP A 15 45.81 -27.97 -6.18
C ASP A 15 45.29 -28.09 -4.75
N LYS A 16 46.17 -28.39 -3.79
CA LYS A 16 45.83 -28.40 -2.37
C LYS A 16 45.47 -27.01 -1.86
N GLU A 17 46.22 -25.98 -2.23
CA GLU A 17 45.90 -24.57 -1.89
C GLU A 17 44.59 -24.11 -2.52
N ALA A 18 44.34 -24.48 -3.77
CA ALA A 18 43.08 -24.19 -4.45
C ALA A 18 41.88 -24.85 -3.74
N TYR A 19 42.03 -26.13 -3.35
CA TYR A 19 41.00 -26.86 -2.63
C TYR A 19 40.70 -26.28 -1.25
N THR A 20 41.71 -25.90 -0.48
CA THR A 20 41.50 -25.29 0.86
C THR A 20 40.82 -23.93 0.73
N ALA A 21 41.25 -23.10 -0.22
CA ALA A 21 40.61 -21.82 -0.51
C ALA A 21 39.14 -21.98 -0.93
N TRP A 22 38.85 -22.94 -1.81
CA TRP A 22 37.48 -23.29 -2.19
C TRP A 22 36.65 -23.75 -0.99
N LYS A 23 37.19 -24.66 -0.17
CA LYS A 23 36.50 -25.20 1.00
C LYS A 23 36.13 -24.12 2.01
N THR A 24 37.04 -23.18 2.26
CA THR A 24 36.79 -22.01 3.11
C THR A 24 35.66 -21.15 2.55
N LYS A 25 35.70 -20.80 1.26
CA LYS A 25 34.62 -20.02 0.61
C LYS A 25 33.28 -20.74 0.63
N ASN A 26 33.26 -22.05 0.37
CA ASN A 26 32.06 -22.87 0.44
C ASN A 26 31.47 -22.87 1.86
N ASN A 27 32.31 -23.02 2.89
CA ASN A 27 31.85 -22.99 4.28
C ASN A 27 31.27 -21.62 4.67
N ILE A 28 31.92 -20.53 4.28
CA ILE A 28 31.42 -19.16 4.52
C ILE A 28 30.05 -18.99 3.85
N ALA A 29 29.95 -19.31 2.57
CA ALA A 29 28.68 -19.23 1.85
C ALA A 29 27.59 -20.09 2.51
N ARG A 30 27.93 -21.31 2.94
CA ARG A 30 26.99 -22.21 3.62
C ARG A 30 26.47 -21.59 4.91
N ILE A 31 27.37 -21.11 5.78
CA ILE A 31 27.02 -20.49 7.07
C ILE A 31 26.17 -19.24 6.83
N THR A 32 26.56 -18.38 5.88
CA THR A 32 25.79 -17.18 5.54
C THR A 32 24.37 -17.55 5.11
N MET A 33 24.20 -18.52 4.19
CA MET A 33 22.89 -18.95 3.74
C MET A 33 22.02 -19.46 4.89
N ILE A 34 22.56 -20.33 5.74
CA ILE A 34 21.85 -20.88 6.90
C ILE A 34 21.47 -19.77 7.90
N SER A 35 22.34 -18.80 8.15
CA SER A 35 22.11 -17.72 9.12
C SER A 35 20.97 -16.77 8.77
N PHE A 36 20.53 -16.73 7.50
CA PHE A 36 19.37 -15.97 7.07
C PHE A 36 18.04 -16.73 7.22
N MET A 37 18.10 -18.00 7.64
CA MET A 37 16.93 -18.84 7.83
C MET A 37 16.46 -18.78 9.28
N ASN A 38 15.15 -18.98 9.49
CA ASN A 38 14.62 -19.22 10.84
C ASN A 38 15.09 -20.59 11.36
N ASP A 39 15.14 -20.74 12.68
CA ASP A 39 15.66 -21.96 13.35
C ASP A 39 15.07 -23.27 12.79
N ASP A 40 13.76 -23.30 12.51
CA ASP A 40 13.10 -24.47 11.93
C ASP A 40 13.68 -24.89 10.56
N LEU A 41 13.96 -23.90 9.70
CA LEU A 41 14.53 -24.13 8.37
C LEU A 41 16.03 -24.37 8.45
N MET A 42 16.72 -23.69 9.36
CA MET A 42 18.14 -23.88 9.60
C MET A 42 18.46 -25.36 9.90
N CYS A 43 17.70 -25.99 10.80
CA CYS A 43 17.86 -27.42 11.13
C CYS A 43 17.68 -28.33 9.92
N GLU A 44 16.74 -28.01 9.04
CA GLU A 44 16.45 -28.82 7.84
C GLU A 44 17.58 -28.76 6.80
N PHE A 45 18.20 -27.59 6.62
CA PHE A 45 19.24 -27.40 5.59
C PHE A 45 20.67 -27.61 6.10
N GLU A 46 20.88 -27.92 7.37
CA GLU A 46 22.21 -28.16 7.95
C GLU A 46 22.84 -29.46 7.46
N GLU A 47 22.05 -30.44 7.01
CA GLU A 47 22.52 -31.72 6.47
C GLU A 47 23.39 -31.59 5.19
N TYR A 48 23.29 -30.46 4.49
CA TYR A 48 23.99 -30.23 3.23
C TYR A 48 25.40 -29.70 3.47
N ASN A 49 26.41 -30.51 3.18
CA ASN A 49 27.82 -30.14 3.39
C ASN A 49 28.34 -29.01 2.47
N THR A 50 27.62 -28.67 1.39
CA THR A 50 28.04 -27.64 0.42
C THR A 50 27.00 -26.54 0.30
N ALA A 51 27.46 -25.30 0.09
CA ALA A 51 26.58 -24.17 -0.17
C ALA A 51 25.75 -24.40 -1.44
N LYS A 52 26.34 -25.07 -2.44
CA LYS A 52 25.63 -25.50 -3.65
C LYS A 52 24.47 -26.44 -3.32
N GLY A 53 24.70 -27.44 -2.45
CA GLY A 53 23.66 -28.38 -2.02
C GLY A 53 22.49 -27.66 -1.36
N ILE A 54 22.76 -26.73 -0.43
CA ILE A 54 21.70 -25.90 0.17
C ILE A 54 20.96 -25.10 -0.91
N TRP A 55 21.66 -24.45 -1.83
CA TRP A 55 21.03 -23.66 -2.88
C TRP A 55 20.13 -24.50 -3.80
N GLU A 56 20.54 -25.72 -4.13
CA GLU A 56 19.76 -26.66 -4.93
C GLU A 56 18.50 -27.12 -4.20
N ALA A 57 18.63 -27.52 -2.93
CA ALA A 57 17.51 -27.93 -2.10
C ALA A 57 16.50 -26.80 -1.88
N LEU A 58 16.97 -25.56 -1.66
CA LEU A 58 16.11 -24.38 -1.56
C LEU A 58 15.31 -24.13 -2.84
N LYS A 59 15.96 -24.22 -4.01
CA LYS A 59 15.27 -24.09 -5.30
C LYS A 59 14.22 -25.17 -5.44
N GLU A 60 14.55 -26.42 -5.15
CA GLU A 60 13.61 -27.53 -5.29
C GLU A 60 12.38 -27.36 -4.38
N LYS A 61 12.58 -26.99 -3.11
CA LYS A 61 11.51 -26.82 -2.14
C LYS A 61 10.62 -25.61 -2.42
N PHE A 62 11.21 -24.46 -2.73
CA PHE A 62 10.48 -23.19 -2.77
C PHE A 62 10.13 -22.70 -4.18
N CYS A 63 10.91 -23.06 -5.21
CA CYS A 63 10.66 -22.59 -6.58
C CYS A 63 9.28 -23.03 -7.10
N PRO A 64 8.84 -24.30 -6.97
CA PRO A 64 7.52 -24.71 -7.47
C PRO A 64 6.35 -23.95 -6.80
N THR A 65 6.47 -23.74 -5.48
CA THR A 65 5.49 -22.97 -4.70
C THR A 65 5.45 -21.52 -5.18
N TRP A 66 6.62 -20.92 -5.38
CA TRP A 66 6.75 -19.56 -5.86
C TRP A 66 6.20 -19.39 -7.28
N THR A 67 6.59 -20.26 -8.22
CA THR A 67 6.08 -20.25 -9.60
C THR A 67 4.56 -20.39 -9.64
N THR A 68 3.99 -21.24 -8.77
CA THR A 68 2.53 -21.40 -8.68
C THR A 68 1.85 -20.16 -8.12
N LYS A 69 2.41 -19.55 -7.06
CA LYS A 69 1.91 -18.29 -6.50
C LYS A 69 1.98 -17.16 -7.54
N LEU A 70 3.08 -17.05 -8.26
CA LEU A 70 3.27 -16.07 -9.33
C LEU A 70 2.26 -16.26 -10.46
N ARG A 71 2.08 -17.50 -10.95
CA ARG A 71 1.08 -17.81 -11.97
C ARG A 71 -0.33 -17.43 -11.51
N ARG A 72 -0.71 -17.76 -10.26
CA ARG A 72 -2.01 -17.40 -9.70
C ARG A 72 -2.18 -15.89 -9.59
N LEU A 73 -1.15 -15.17 -9.15
CA LEU A 73 -1.19 -13.71 -9.04
C LEU A 73 -1.34 -13.06 -10.41
N ASN A 74 -0.59 -13.52 -11.41
CA ASN A 74 -0.67 -13.03 -12.78
C ASN A 74 -2.05 -13.31 -13.41
N GLN A 75 -2.60 -14.50 -13.20
CA GLN A 75 -3.96 -14.83 -13.62
C GLN A 75 -4.99 -13.90 -12.97
N LYS A 76 -4.90 -13.72 -11.65
CA LYS A 76 -5.78 -12.82 -10.90
C LYS A 76 -5.71 -11.39 -11.42
N PHE A 77 -4.51 -10.91 -11.78
CA PHE A 77 -4.31 -9.59 -12.35
C PHE A 77 -4.99 -9.44 -13.72
N ASN A 78 -4.78 -10.41 -14.63
CA ASN A 78 -5.37 -10.38 -15.97
C ASN A 78 -6.90 -10.51 -15.96
N ASP A 79 -7.45 -11.29 -15.03
CA ASP A 79 -8.89 -11.49 -14.90
C ASP A 79 -9.59 -10.39 -14.09
N TYR A 80 -8.83 -9.48 -13.46
CA TYR A 80 -9.39 -8.50 -12.55
C TYR A 80 -10.16 -7.41 -13.30
N LYS A 81 -11.48 -7.37 -13.08
CA LYS A 81 -12.37 -6.33 -13.61
C LYS A 81 -12.98 -5.52 -12.47
N LYS A 82 -13.24 -4.22 -12.71
CA LYS A 82 -13.97 -3.36 -11.76
C LYS A 82 -15.34 -3.98 -11.47
N ARG A 83 -15.69 -4.12 -10.19
CA ARG A 83 -17.02 -4.55 -9.76
C ARG A 83 -17.96 -3.36 -9.68
N SER A 84 -19.25 -3.57 -9.96
CA SER A 84 -20.27 -2.51 -9.90
C SER A 84 -20.42 -1.86 -8.52
N ASN A 85 -20.07 -2.59 -7.46
CA ASN A 85 -20.12 -2.14 -6.08
C ASN A 85 -18.81 -1.52 -5.55
N HIS A 86 -17.78 -1.36 -6.39
CA HIS A 86 -16.50 -0.76 -6.00
C HIS A 86 -16.35 0.65 -6.58
N LEU A 87 -15.88 1.58 -5.74
CA LEU A 87 -15.41 2.88 -6.21
C LEU A 87 -14.14 2.72 -7.04
N MET A 88 -13.90 3.60 -8.01
CA MET A 88 -12.71 3.54 -8.86
C MET A 88 -11.42 3.60 -8.03
N ARG A 89 -11.38 4.47 -7.01
CA ARG A 89 -10.26 4.54 -6.04
C ARG A 89 -9.94 3.18 -5.40
N GLN A 90 -10.95 2.39 -5.06
CA GLN A 90 -10.76 1.06 -4.46
C GLN A 90 -10.23 0.06 -5.50
N HIS A 91 -10.80 0.06 -6.71
CA HIS A 91 -10.33 -0.76 -7.83
C HIS A 91 -8.85 -0.50 -8.13
N LEU A 92 -8.45 0.78 -8.24
CA LEU A 92 -7.07 1.18 -8.52
C LEU A 92 -6.10 0.79 -7.39
N ARG A 93 -6.52 0.90 -6.13
CA ARG A 93 -5.70 0.45 -4.99
C ARG A 93 -5.42 -1.05 -5.08
N VAL A 94 -6.43 -1.85 -5.46
CA VAL A 94 -6.28 -3.30 -5.63
C VAL A 94 -5.35 -3.63 -6.80
N MET A 95 -5.52 -2.99 -7.96
CA MET A 95 -4.61 -3.19 -9.11
C MET A 95 -3.18 -2.77 -8.80
N SER A 96 -3.00 -1.61 -8.17
CA SER A 96 -1.67 -1.10 -7.79
C SER A 96 -0.97 -2.04 -6.82
N ASN A 97 -1.71 -2.65 -5.88
CA ASN A 97 -1.15 -3.65 -4.98
C ASN A 97 -0.70 -4.91 -5.75
N MET A 98 -1.50 -5.42 -6.70
CA MET A 98 -1.12 -6.57 -7.52
C MET A 98 0.12 -6.28 -8.38
N ILE A 99 0.19 -5.10 -9.00
CA ILE A 99 1.36 -4.64 -9.77
C ILE A 99 2.62 -4.64 -8.89
N ARG A 100 2.51 -4.15 -7.66
CA ARG A 100 3.62 -4.18 -6.69
C ARG A 100 4.02 -5.61 -6.33
N GLU A 101 3.06 -6.48 -6.05
CA GLU A 101 3.34 -7.89 -5.76
C GLU A 101 4.01 -8.60 -6.95
N LEU A 102 3.58 -8.34 -8.18
CA LEU A 102 4.18 -8.86 -9.41
C LEU A 102 5.61 -8.35 -9.61
N LYS A 103 5.87 -7.06 -9.34
CA LYS A 103 7.23 -6.50 -9.40
C LYS A 103 8.15 -7.09 -8.35
N ASN A 104 7.69 -7.19 -7.10
CA ASN A 104 8.43 -7.84 -6.02
C ASN A 104 8.70 -9.31 -6.37
N ALA A 105 7.82 -9.91 -7.20
CA ALA A 105 8.00 -11.25 -7.68
C ALA A 105 9.00 -11.41 -8.84
N GLY A 106 9.68 -10.33 -9.25
CA GLY A 106 10.60 -10.34 -10.38
C GLY A 106 9.93 -10.40 -11.74
N GLN A 107 8.61 -10.17 -11.82
CA GLN A 107 7.89 -10.21 -13.10
C GLN A 107 8.03 -8.87 -13.85
N VAL A 108 8.43 -8.97 -15.12
CA VAL A 108 8.48 -7.82 -16.04
C VAL A 108 7.06 -7.54 -16.52
N ILE A 109 6.45 -6.49 -16.00
CA ILE A 109 5.13 -6.02 -16.45
C ILE A 109 5.33 -5.21 -17.73
N SER A 110 4.75 -5.68 -18.83
CA SER A 110 4.81 -5.02 -20.14
C SER A 110 4.16 -3.64 -20.08
N ASN A 111 4.60 -2.71 -20.93
CA ASN A 111 3.95 -1.39 -21.04
C ASN A 111 2.49 -1.53 -21.46
N GLU A 112 2.12 -2.48 -22.31
CA GLU A 112 0.73 -2.77 -22.69
C GLU A 112 -0.16 -3.07 -21.46
N GLN A 113 0.36 -3.87 -20.52
CA GLN A 113 -0.34 -4.21 -19.27
C GLN A 113 -0.45 -3.01 -18.33
N LYS A 114 0.50 -2.07 -18.38
CA LYS A 114 0.43 -0.79 -17.64
C LYS A 114 -0.55 0.18 -18.31
N PHE A 115 -0.61 0.22 -19.64
CA PHE A 115 -1.47 1.09 -20.42
C PHE A 115 -2.95 0.73 -20.28
N GLN A 116 -3.32 -0.56 -20.19
CA GLN A 116 -4.69 -0.95 -19.82
C GLN A 116 -5.10 -0.38 -18.45
N THR A 117 -4.15 -0.26 -17.53
CA THR A 117 -4.39 0.33 -16.20
C THR A 117 -4.53 1.86 -16.28
N PHE A 118 -3.96 2.51 -17.29
CA PHE A 118 -3.97 3.97 -17.49
C PHE A 118 -5.08 4.47 -18.43
N GLU A 119 -5.43 3.74 -19.49
CA GLU A 119 -6.55 4.08 -20.38
C GLU A 119 -7.91 3.99 -19.66
N ASP A 120 -8.07 3.02 -18.76
CA ASP A 120 -9.26 2.92 -17.91
C ASP A 120 -9.29 4.01 -16.81
N ILE A 121 -8.14 4.62 -16.49
CA ILE A 121 -8.04 5.82 -15.64
C ILE A 121 -8.47 7.07 -16.42
N SER A 122 -7.97 7.25 -17.65
CA SER A 122 -8.30 8.43 -18.48
C SER A 122 -9.77 8.49 -18.87
N ARG A 123 -10.40 7.37 -19.26
CA ARG A 123 -11.85 7.34 -19.57
C ARG A 123 -12.77 7.53 -18.34
N HIS A 124 -12.25 7.45 -17.12
CA HIS A 124 -13.05 7.54 -15.89
C HIS A 124 -12.92 8.89 -15.16
N PHE A 125 -11.80 9.61 -15.31
CA PHE A 125 -11.72 11.00 -14.86
C PHE A 125 -12.74 11.88 -15.59
N GLU A 126 -13.04 11.60 -16.86
CA GLU A 126 -14.08 12.30 -17.64
C GLU A 126 -15.50 12.05 -17.09
N LEU A 127 -15.81 10.84 -16.59
CA LEU A 127 -17.14 10.49 -16.09
C LEU A 127 -17.38 10.91 -14.62
N GLU A 128 -16.33 10.94 -13.78
CA GLU A 128 -16.45 11.46 -12.39
C GLU A 128 -16.68 12.98 -12.37
N ASP A 129 -16.11 13.74 -13.32
CA ASP A 129 -16.35 15.18 -13.45
C ASP A 129 -17.78 15.47 -13.96
N GLU A 130 -18.28 14.70 -14.92
CA GLU A 130 -19.68 14.81 -15.38
C GLU A 130 -20.71 14.48 -14.29
N CYS A 131 -20.49 13.44 -13.47
CA CYS A 131 -21.40 13.12 -12.36
C CYS A 131 -21.38 14.15 -11.23
N LEU A 132 -20.21 14.74 -10.92
CA LEU A 132 -20.10 15.85 -9.97
C LEU A 132 -20.77 17.11 -10.52
N ASN A 133 -20.54 17.47 -11.79
CA ASN A 133 -21.15 18.62 -12.45
C ASN A 133 -22.67 18.48 -12.59
N ALA A 134 -23.18 17.27 -12.87
CA ALA A 134 -24.62 16.98 -12.93
C ALA A 134 -25.32 16.95 -11.56
N ALA A 135 -24.60 16.76 -10.46
CA ALA A 135 -25.14 16.80 -9.09
C ALA A 135 -25.22 18.22 -8.49
N ILE A 136 -24.44 19.18 -9.00
CA ILE A 136 -24.46 20.58 -8.54
C ILE A 136 -25.85 21.28 -8.62
N PRO A 137 -26.74 21.03 -9.60
CA PRO A 137 -28.03 21.74 -9.68
C PRO A 137 -28.98 21.39 -8.53
N PHE A 138 -28.95 20.15 -8.03
CA PHE A 138 -29.88 19.68 -6.99
C PHE A 138 -29.57 20.31 -5.63
N ASN A 139 -28.28 20.51 -5.33
CA ASN A 139 -27.77 21.01 -4.05
C ASN A 139 -27.92 22.54 -3.95
N LYS A 140 -27.70 23.23 -5.09
CA LYS A 140 -27.72 24.69 -5.15
C LYS A 140 -29.15 25.24 -5.09
N ALA A 141 -30.11 24.56 -5.73
CA ALA A 141 -31.53 24.93 -5.68
C ALA A 141 -32.15 24.66 -4.29
N THR A 142 -31.77 23.56 -3.63
CA THR A 142 -32.25 23.23 -2.28
C THR A 142 -31.70 24.18 -1.21
N PHE A 143 -30.43 24.60 -1.32
CA PHE A 143 -29.83 25.61 -0.43
C PHE A 143 -30.42 27.02 -0.64
N ALA A 144 -30.69 27.40 -1.89
CA ALA A 144 -31.33 28.69 -2.18
C ALA A 144 -32.76 28.76 -1.64
N LYS A 145 -33.52 27.65 -1.73
CA LYS A 145 -34.92 27.57 -1.27
C LYS A 145 -35.03 27.64 0.25
N SER A 146 -34.18 26.91 0.98
CA SER A 146 -34.18 26.96 2.45
C SER A 146 -33.82 28.35 2.98
N ASN A 147 -32.88 29.06 2.35
CA ASN A 147 -32.47 30.39 2.79
C ASN A 147 -33.55 31.45 2.54
N TRP A 148 -34.25 31.38 1.40
CA TRP A 148 -35.41 32.23 1.10
C TRP A 148 -36.58 31.98 2.07
N ASP A 149 -36.88 30.71 2.38
CA ASP A 149 -37.97 30.35 3.28
C ASP A 149 -37.66 30.75 4.73
N LEU A 150 -36.38 30.67 5.16
CA LEU A 150 -35.91 31.21 6.44
C LEU A 150 -36.02 32.73 6.49
N LYS A 151 -35.65 33.43 5.41
CA LYS A 151 -35.75 34.90 5.34
C LYS A 151 -37.20 35.37 5.45
N ARG A 152 -38.13 34.72 4.73
CA ARG A 152 -39.56 34.99 4.81
C ARG A 152 -40.17 34.64 6.18
N LYS A 153 -39.70 33.56 6.82
CA LYS A 153 -40.14 33.18 8.17
C LYS A 153 -39.64 34.17 9.23
N ARG A 154 -38.43 34.71 9.06
CA ARG A 154 -37.87 35.76 9.90
C ARG A 154 -38.61 37.09 9.73
N GLU A 155 -38.96 37.49 8.50
CA GLU A 155 -39.75 38.71 8.25
C GLU A 155 -41.18 38.62 8.82
N ARG A 156 -41.82 37.45 8.78
CA ARG A 156 -43.13 37.25 9.46
C ARG A 156 -43.03 37.38 10.99
N LEU A 157 -42.02 36.76 11.61
CA LEU A 157 -41.78 36.87 13.04
C LEU A 157 -41.46 38.32 13.47
N ILE A 158 -40.78 39.10 12.63
CA ILE A 158 -40.48 40.51 12.91
C ILE A 158 -41.75 41.38 12.82
N ASN A 159 -42.64 41.11 11.86
CA ASN A 159 -43.89 41.85 11.74
C ASN A 159 -44.90 41.48 12.85
N GLU A 160 -44.95 40.21 13.27
CA GLU A 160 -45.77 39.76 14.41
C GLU A 160 -45.31 40.37 15.75
N LEU A 161 -44.02 40.66 15.90
CA LEU A 161 -43.47 41.35 17.08
C LEU A 161 -43.63 42.87 17.04
N SER A 162 -44.03 43.45 15.91
CA SER A 162 -44.20 44.90 15.75
C SER A 162 -45.66 45.37 15.89
N GLU A 163 -46.64 44.47 15.92
CA GLU A 163 -48.07 44.81 16.05
C GLU A 163 -48.68 44.54 17.45
N GLY A 164 -47.91 44.02 18.41
CA GLY A 164 -48.35 43.79 19.78
C GLY A 164 -47.85 44.85 20.77
N GLY A 165 -48.33 46.08 20.65
CA GLY A 165 -48.10 47.15 21.63
C GLY A 165 -48.88 46.92 22.94
N ASP A 166 -48.19 47.24 24.05
CA ASP A 166 -48.68 47.44 25.42
C ASP A 166 -49.35 46.28 26.17
N LEU A 167 -48.61 45.72 27.16
CA LEU A 167 -49.08 45.55 28.54
C LEU A 167 -47.91 45.11 29.44
N VAL A 168 -47.57 45.98 30.39
CA VAL A 168 -46.59 45.76 31.47
C VAL A 168 -47.03 44.61 32.38
N PRO A 169 -46.08 43.80 32.89
CA PRO A 169 -46.12 43.49 34.32
C PRO A 169 -44.78 43.75 35.04
N GLN A 170 -44.93 44.37 36.22
CA GLN A 170 -43.92 44.52 37.26
C GLN A 170 -43.41 43.16 37.76
N CYS A 171 -42.16 43.09 38.24
CA CYS A 171 -41.84 43.00 39.68
C CYS A 171 -40.41 42.44 39.93
N SER A 172 -39.65 43.21 40.72
CA SER A 172 -38.69 42.83 41.76
C SER A 172 -37.58 41.79 41.50
N CYS A 173 -36.34 42.27 41.40
CA CYS A 173 -35.36 41.95 42.45
C CYS A 173 -34.22 42.97 42.48
N SER A 174 -33.93 43.45 43.67
CA SER A 174 -32.88 44.40 43.99
C SER A 174 -31.51 43.71 44.08
N ARG A 175 -30.48 44.48 43.68
CA ARG A 175 -29.17 44.58 44.35
C ARG A 175 -28.21 43.38 44.20
N LEU A 176 -27.20 43.56 43.34
CA LEU A 176 -25.79 43.48 43.76
C LEU A 176 -24.91 44.30 42.81
N ARG A 177 -24.01 45.05 43.46
CA ARG A 177 -23.11 46.07 42.94
C ARG A 177 -21.96 45.41 42.16
N VAL A 178 -21.61 46.01 41.03
CA VAL A 178 -20.36 45.77 40.29
C VAL A 178 -19.21 46.36 41.10
N GLU A 179 -18.16 45.57 41.35
CA GLU A 179 -16.78 46.07 41.37
C GLU A 179 -15.91 45.05 40.62
N MET A 180 -15.40 45.48 39.46
CA MET A 180 -14.17 44.95 38.90
C MET A 180 -13.03 45.79 39.47
N THR A 181 -12.06 45.16 40.10
CA THR A 181 -10.73 45.72 40.26
C THR A 181 -9.71 44.72 39.75
N GLU A 182 -9.24 45.05 38.56
CA GLU A 182 -7.91 44.82 38.02
C GLU A 182 -6.83 44.98 39.10
N GLU A 183 -6.02 43.95 39.34
CA GLU A 183 -4.66 44.16 39.86
C GLU A 183 -3.74 43.01 39.46
N ARG A 184 -2.47 43.37 39.47
CA ARG A 184 -1.31 42.84 38.78
C ARG A 184 -0.61 41.74 39.57
#